data_AF-A0A2U3V4F8-F1
#
_entry.id   AF-A0A2U3V4F8-F1
#
_cell.length_a   1.000
_cell.length_b   1.000
_cell.length_c   1.000
_cell.angle_alpha   90.00
_cell.angle_beta   90.00
_cell.angle_gamma   90.00
#
_symmetry.space_group_name_H-M   'P 1'
#
loop_
_entity.id
_entity.type
_entity.pdbx_description
1 polymer ?
#
loop_
_entity_poly.entity_id
_entity_poly.type
_entity_poly.pdbx_seq_one_letter_code
_entity_poly.pdbx_strand_id
1 'polypeptide(L)'
;MVSDPGVCPSLAKDGAPRCALKSFCRRIPVSAPLAGVGLLIAFLSTFGCLVRAPGLSVSMAEGDTLISVDYEVFGKVQGVFFRKYTQAEGKKLGLVGWVQNTDQGTVQGQLQGPTSKVRHMQKWLETRGSPKSHIDRASFNNEKVILKLDYSDFQIVK
;
A
#
# COMPACT_ATOMS: atom_id res chain seq x y z
N MET A 1 22.96 4.70 -45.07
CA MET A 1 22.72 3.73 -43.97
C MET A 1 21.48 4.22 -43.25
N VAL A 2 20.33 3.71 -43.68
CA VAL A 2 19.00 4.04 -43.13
C VAL A 2 18.63 2.89 -42.21
N SER A 3 18.35 3.17 -40.95
CA SER A 3 17.86 2.19 -39.98
C SER A 3 16.48 2.62 -39.54
N ASP A 4 15.49 1.87 -40.00
CA ASP A 4 14.07 1.97 -39.67
C ASP A 4 13.64 0.69 -38.91
N PRO A 5 12.45 0.64 -38.30
CA PRO A 5 12.29 0.45 -36.86
C PRO A 5 11.76 -0.94 -36.48
N GLY A 6 12.18 -1.42 -35.30
CA GLY A 6 11.75 -2.69 -34.73
C GLY A 6 10.38 -2.59 -34.07
N VAL A 7 9.41 -3.22 -34.72
CA VAL A 7 8.03 -3.50 -34.30
C VAL A 7 7.95 -4.26 -32.98
N CYS A 8 7.06 -3.83 -32.07
CA CYS A 8 6.60 -4.61 -30.91
C CYS A 8 5.30 -5.37 -31.26
N PRO A 9 5.17 -6.67 -30.97
CA PRO A 9 3.90 -7.37 -31.06
C PRO A 9 3.05 -7.20 -29.79
N SER A 10 1.75 -6.95 -30.02
CA SER A 10 0.65 -6.88 -29.06
C SER A 10 0.18 -8.27 -28.56
N LEU A 11 -0.63 -8.22 -27.49
CA LEU A 11 -1.71 -9.15 -27.07
C LEU A 11 -1.41 -10.34 -26.12
N ALA A 12 -1.90 -10.21 -24.88
CA ALA A 12 -2.69 -11.23 -24.16
C ALA A 12 -3.40 -10.52 -22.99
N LYS A 13 -4.71 -10.26 -23.07
CA LYS A 13 -5.90 -11.09 -22.75
C LYS A 13 -6.26 -11.16 -21.26
N ASP A 14 -7.47 -10.66 -21.00
CA ASP A 14 -8.21 -10.55 -19.75
C ASP A 14 -8.52 -11.89 -19.06
N GLY A 15 -8.75 -11.84 -17.74
CA GLY A 15 -9.25 -12.99 -16.98
C GLY A 15 -9.60 -12.68 -15.52
N ALA A 16 -10.75 -12.03 -15.30
CA ALA A 16 -11.37 -11.89 -13.98
C ALA A 16 -12.07 -13.19 -13.54
N PRO A 17 -12.07 -13.55 -12.24
CA PRO A 17 -13.00 -14.55 -11.72
C PRO A 17 -14.25 -13.91 -11.09
N ARG A 18 -15.39 -14.42 -11.55
CA ARG A 18 -16.76 -14.12 -11.13
C ARG A 18 -17.10 -14.71 -9.77
N CYS A 19 -17.98 -13.99 -9.07
CA CYS A 19 -18.79 -14.44 -7.96
C CYS A 19 -19.53 -15.75 -8.29
N ALA A 20 -19.47 -16.74 -7.38
CA ALA A 20 -20.32 -17.92 -7.41
C ALA A 20 -20.90 -18.14 -6.00
N LEU A 21 -22.09 -17.57 -5.77
CA LEU A 21 -22.94 -17.88 -4.63
C LEU A 21 -23.76 -19.12 -5.00
N LYS A 22 -23.39 -20.29 -4.46
CA LYS A 22 -24.20 -21.50 -4.56
C LYS A 22 -24.82 -21.78 -3.19
N SER A 23 -26.14 -21.61 -3.16
CA SER A 23 -27.06 -22.22 -2.20
C SER A 23 -26.93 -23.74 -2.30
N PHE A 24 -26.65 -24.42 -1.19
CA PHE A 24 -26.93 -25.85 -1.08
C PHE A 24 -27.36 -26.22 0.33
N CYS A 25 -28.65 -26.51 0.41
CA CYS A 25 -29.35 -27.08 1.54
C CYS A 25 -29.17 -28.60 1.54
N ARG A 26 -28.78 -29.21 2.67
CA ARG A 26 -29.11 -30.60 3.09
C ARG A 26 -28.65 -30.79 4.55
N ARG A 27 -29.57 -30.95 5.49
CA ARG A 27 -30.26 -32.20 5.92
C ARG A 27 -29.33 -33.05 6.82
N ILE A 28 -29.49 -32.91 8.13
CA ILE A 28 -29.03 -33.89 9.13
C ILE A 28 -30.20 -34.19 10.09
N PRO A 29 -30.51 -35.46 10.39
CA PRO A 29 -31.61 -35.87 11.25
C PRO A 29 -31.13 -36.14 12.68
N VAL A 30 -31.85 -35.71 13.72
CA VAL A 30 -31.66 -36.28 15.06
C VAL A 30 -32.95 -36.20 15.88
N SER A 31 -33.55 -37.38 16.08
CA SER A 31 -34.35 -37.90 17.23
C SER A 31 -35.14 -36.97 18.16
N ALA A 32 -36.43 -37.32 18.32
CA ALA A 32 -37.28 -36.99 19.47
C ALA A 32 -36.75 -37.65 20.78
N PRO A 33 -37.08 -37.12 21.97
CA PRO A 33 -38.28 -37.60 22.65
C PRO A 33 -39.11 -36.58 23.46
N LEU A 34 -40.38 -36.98 23.59
CA LEU A 34 -41.42 -36.78 24.61
C LEU A 34 -41.25 -35.83 25.82
N ALA A 35 -42.38 -35.13 26.02
CA ALA A 35 -43.08 -34.87 27.29
C ALA A 35 -42.73 -33.62 28.11
N GLY A 36 -43.77 -32.77 28.25
CA GLY A 36 -44.19 -32.33 29.58
C GLY A 36 -44.01 -30.85 29.91
N VAL A 37 -45.12 -30.12 29.84
CA VAL A 37 -45.57 -29.05 30.76
C VAL A 37 -44.58 -27.97 31.25
N GLY A 38 -44.90 -26.72 30.88
CA GLY A 38 -45.02 -25.67 31.89
C GLY A 38 -43.93 -24.60 31.94
N LEU A 39 -44.34 -23.38 31.57
CA LEU A 39 -44.03 -22.11 32.23
C LEU A 39 -42.64 -21.47 32.04
N LEU A 40 -42.71 -20.25 31.50
CA LEU A 40 -41.89 -19.05 31.80
C LEU A 40 -40.49 -18.88 31.17
N ILE A 41 -40.27 -17.64 30.70
CA ILE A 41 -39.04 -16.82 30.68
C ILE A 41 -38.26 -16.65 29.35
N ALA A 42 -38.51 -15.46 28.77
CA ALA A 42 -37.58 -14.47 28.19
C ALA A 42 -36.75 -14.74 26.92
N PHE A 43 -37.03 -13.88 25.93
CA PHE A 43 -36.08 -12.92 25.33
C PHE A 43 -34.60 -13.24 25.48
N LEU A 44 -33.92 -13.56 24.38
CA LEU A 44 -32.53 -13.17 24.14
C LEU A 44 -32.30 -12.98 22.63
N SER A 45 -32.55 -11.75 22.19
CA SER A 45 -31.80 -10.97 21.20
C SER A 45 -30.84 -11.72 20.26
N THR A 46 -31.28 -11.97 19.02
CA THR A 46 -30.41 -12.22 17.86
C THR A 46 -29.94 -10.91 17.22
N PHE A 47 -29.46 -9.97 18.04
CA PHE A 47 -28.72 -8.79 17.60
C PHE A 47 -27.30 -8.91 18.13
N GLY A 48 -26.32 -9.12 17.24
CA GLY A 48 -24.92 -9.14 17.65
C GLY A 48 -23.99 -9.63 16.55
N CYS A 49 -23.47 -8.68 15.79
CA CYS A 49 -22.41 -8.84 14.80
C CYS A 49 -21.27 -9.77 15.24
N LEU A 50 -20.78 -10.62 14.32
CA LEU A 50 -19.41 -11.09 14.38
C LEU A 50 -18.76 -11.10 12.99
N VAL A 51 -18.58 -9.90 12.42
CA VAL A 51 -17.50 -9.67 11.46
C VAL A 51 -16.24 -9.41 12.27
N ARG A 52 -15.31 -10.35 12.28
CA ARG A 52 -13.94 -10.09 12.71
C ARG A 52 -12.98 -10.72 11.70
N ALA A 53 -12.77 -10.00 10.60
CA ALA A 53 -11.58 -10.20 9.80
C ALA A 53 -10.36 -9.78 10.63
N PRO A 54 -9.27 -10.56 10.67
CA PRO A 54 -8.02 -10.10 11.23
C PRO A 54 -7.45 -9.04 10.28
N GLY A 55 -7.70 -7.77 10.60
CA GLY A 55 -6.92 -6.66 10.08
C GLY A 55 -5.48 -6.85 10.53
N LEU A 56 -4.56 -6.79 9.58
CA LEU A 56 -3.12 -6.83 9.78
C LEU A 56 -2.74 -5.74 10.80
N SER A 57 -2.52 -6.18 12.04
CA SER A 57 -1.94 -5.36 13.10
C SER A 57 -0.48 -5.08 12.75
N VAL A 58 -0.16 -3.85 12.35
CA VAL A 58 1.23 -3.40 12.43
C VAL A 58 1.44 -2.97 13.87
N SER A 59 1.98 -3.90 14.65
CA SER A 59 2.44 -3.71 16.01
C SER A 59 3.36 -2.48 16.06
N MET A 60 2.92 -1.46 16.79
CA MET A 60 3.79 -0.38 17.22
C MET A 60 4.79 -0.92 18.24
N ALA A 61 6.01 -0.37 18.21
CA ALA A 61 7.16 -0.64 19.07
C ALA A 61 7.99 -1.88 18.71
N GLU A 62 8.80 -1.74 17.66
CA GLU A 62 10.09 -2.41 17.59
C GLU A 62 11.12 -1.33 17.26
N GLY A 63 12.22 -1.27 18.02
CA GLY A 63 13.10 -0.10 18.16
C GLY A 63 13.39 0.63 16.85
N ASP A 64 13.28 1.97 16.88
CA ASP A 64 13.35 2.85 15.72
C ASP A 64 14.73 2.84 15.06
N THR A 65 15.00 1.77 14.33
CA THR A 65 16.15 1.68 13.44
C THR A 65 15.92 2.72 12.35
N LEU A 66 16.71 3.79 12.39
CA LEU A 66 16.70 4.81 11.36
C LEU A 66 17.40 4.25 10.14
N ILE A 67 16.76 4.40 8.98
CA ILE A 67 17.35 4.02 7.70
C ILE A 67 17.33 5.21 6.75
N SER A 68 18.30 5.21 5.85
CA SER A 68 18.34 6.05 4.66
C SER A 68 18.15 5.17 3.44
N VAL A 69 17.31 5.58 2.51
CA VAL A 69 17.11 4.88 1.24
C VAL A 69 17.00 5.88 0.11
N ASP A 70 17.69 5.58 -0.98
CA ASP A 70 17.59 6.35 -2.22
C ASP A 70 16.50 5.72 -3.09
N TYR A 71 15.74 6.54 -3.79
CA TYR A 71 14.67 6.06 -4.65
C TYR A 71 14.68 6.78 -5.99
N GLU A 72 14.24 6.06 -7.01
CA GLU A 72 13.98 6.59 -8.34
C GLU A 72 12.64 6.05 -8.86
N VAL A 73 11.75 6.95 -9.26
CA VAL A 73 10.42 6.65 -9.77
C VAL A 73 10.36 6.90 -11.27
N PHE A 74 9.94 5.87 -11.99
CA PHE A 74 9.78 5.84 -13.44
C PHE A 74 8.30 5.96 -13.82
N GLY A 75 8.05 6.66 -14.92
CA GLY A 75 6.72 6.82 -15.52
C GLY A 75 6.38 8.28 -15.79
N LYS A 76 5.08 8.59 -15.84
CA LYS A 76 4.58 9.95 -16.06
C LYS A 76 4.56 10.74 -14.74
N VAL A 77 5.75 11.17 -14.30
CA VAL A 77 5.96 11.82 -12.99
C VAL A 77 6.36 13.30 -13.07
N GLN A 78 6.74 13.80 -14.25
CA GLN A 78 7.04 15.22 -14.47
C GLN A 78 5.80 16.00 -14.94
N GLY A 79 5.72 17.29 -14.60
CA GLY A 79 4.59 18.16 -14.95
C GLY A 79 3.29 17.90 -14.17
N VAL A 80 3.29 16.98 -13.19
CA VAL A 80 2.09 16.54 -12.45
C VAL A 80 2.15 16.87 -10.94
N PHE A 81 2.97 17.87 -10.57
CA PHE A 81 3.18 18.28 -9.17
C PHE A 81 3.65 17.16 -8.22
N PHE A 82 4.26 16.09 -8.75
CA PHE A 82 4.70 14.93 -7.98
C PHE A 82 5.54 15.32 -6.76
N ARG A 83 6.57 16.15 -6.97
CA ARG A 83 7.45 16.67 -5.92
C ARG A 83 6.71 17.30 -4.72
N LYS A 84 5.61 18.03 -4.98
CA LYS A 84 4.81 18.69 -3.93
C LYS A 84 4.05 17.66 -3.08
N TYR A 85 3.48 16.63 -3.72
CA TYR A 85 2.79 15.55 -3.01
C TYR A 85 3.78 14.68 -2.23
N THR A 86 4.93 14.37 -2.80
CA THR A 86 6.00 13.62 -2.12
C THR A 86 6.46 14.34 -0.86
N GLN A 87 6.70 15.65 -0.94
CA GLN A 87 7.04 16.46 0.24
C GLN A 87 5.94 16.44 1.30
N ALA A 88 4.68 16.61 0.89
CA ALA A 88 3.56 16.62 1.83
C ALA A 88 3.39 15.27 2.55
N GLU A 89 3.49 14.15 1.84
CA GLU A 89 3.39 12.81 2.45
C GLU A 89 4.62 12.51 3.32
N GLY A 90 5.82 12.89 2.88
CA GLY A 90 7.05 12.78 3.68
C GLY A 90 6.93 13.52 5.02
N LYS A 91 6.47 14.77 4.99
CA LYS A 91 6.24 15.57 6.20
C LYS A 91 5.15 14.97 7.10
N LYS A 92 4.06 14.46 6.52
CA LYS A 92 2.98 13.79 7.25
C LYS A 92 3.44 12.51 7.96
N LEU A 93 4.36 11.77 7.36
CA LEU A 93 4.96 10.57 7.96
C LEU A 93 6.08 10.89 8.96
N GLY A 94 6.56 12.14 9.00
CA GLY A 94 7.69 12.56 9.83
C GLY A 94 9.05 12.13 9.27
N LEU A 95 9.14 11.97 7.94
CA LEU A 95 10.38 11.64 7.24
C LEU A 95 11.11 12.91 6.79
N VAL A 96 12.44 12.81 6.66
CA VAL A 96 13.30 13.87 6.14
C VAL A 96 14.00 13.40 4.88
N GLY A 97 14.56 14.34 4.11
CA GLY A 97 15.29 14.04 2.89
C GLY A 97 14.98 15.03 1.78
N TRP A 98 15.05 14.56 0.54
CA TRP A 98 14.88 15.44 -0.62
C TRP A 98 14.28 14.72 -1.83
N VAL A 99 13.70 15.51 -2.74
CA VAL A 99 13.16 15.03 -4.01
C VAL A 99 13.55 15.97 -5.15
N GLN A 100 13.95 15.40 -6.29
CA GLN A 100 14.40 16.12 -7.48
C GLN A 100 13.89 15.45 -8.76
N ASN A 101 13.66 16.24 -9.81
CA ASN A 101 13.44 15.70 -11.16
C ASN A 101 14.80 15.43 -11.82
N THR A 102 14.92 14.35 -12.56
CA THR A 102 16.10 14.07 -13.39
C THR A 102 15.88 14.57 -14.83
N ASP A 103 16.97 14.74 -15.57
CA ASP A 103 16.91 15.07 -17.00
C ASP A 103 16.35 13.92 -17.85
N GLN A 104 16.32 12.70 -17.30
CA GLN A 104 15.81 11.49 -17.95
C GLN A 104 14.28 11.36 -17.87
N GLY A 105 13.58 12.36 -17.31
CA GLY A 105 12.13 12.29 -17.14
C GLY A 105 11.67 11.56 -15.88
N THR A 106 12.59 11.12 -15.01
CA THR A 106 12.28 10.42 -13.76
C THR A 106 12.28 11.39 -12.57
N VAL A 107 11.86 10.89 -11.41
CA VAL A 107 11.96 11.60 -10.12
C VAL A 107 12.81 10.77 -9.18
N GLN A 108 13.89 11.36 -8.68
CA GLN A 108 14.77 10.72 -7.70
C GLN A 108 14.72 11.45 -6.36
N GLY A 109 15.18 10.78 -5.31
CA GLY A 109 15.29 11.39 -4.00
C GLY A 109 15.89 10.46 -2.97
N GLN A 110 15.97 10.97 -1.74
CA GLN A 110 16.42 10.22 -0.58
C GLN A 110 15.41 10.38 0.55
N LEU A 111 15.10 9.28 1.22
CA LEU A 111 14.24 9.23 2.39
C LEU A 111 15.08 8.80 3.59
N GLN A 112 14.93 9.51 4.70
CA GLN A 112 15.54 9.15 5.97
C GLN A 112 14.50 9.18 7.09
N GLY A 113 14.56 8.18 7.97
CA GLY A 113 13.69 8.11 9.13
C GLY A 113 13.52 6.69 9.66
N PRO A 114 12.55 6.48 10.58
CA PRO A 114 12.28 5.16 11.14
C PRO A 114 11.88 4.16 10.05
N THR A 115 12.44 2.96 10.09
CA THR A 115 12.21 1.89 9.09
C THR A 115 10.72 1.72 8.75
N SER A 116 9.86 1.65 9.77
CA SER A 116 8.41 1.49 9.59
C SER A 116 7.80 2.61 8.75
N LYS A 117 8.22 3.86 8.95
CA LYS A 117 7.74 5.03 8.21
C LYS A 117 8.29 5.05 6.79
N VAL A 118 9.56 4.70 6.63
CA VAL A 118 10.20 4.60 5.31
C VAL A 118 9.51 3.53 4.45
N ARG A 119 9.21 2.35 5.00
CA ARG A 119 8.45 1.29 4.29
C ARG A 119 7.06 1.76 3.85
N HIS A 120 6.36 2.55 4.68
CA HIS A 120 5.08 3.15 4.30
C HIS A 120 5.24 4.12 3.12
N MET A 121 6.29 4.94 3.14
CA MET A 121 6.58 5.89 2.07
C MET A 121 6.96 5.18 0.77
N GLN A 122 7.75 4.09 0.83
CA GLN A 122 8.09 3.26 -0.33
C GLN A 122 6.82 2.72 -1.01
N LYS A 123 5.90 2.14 -0.24
CA LYS A 123 4.62 1.65 -0.76
C LYS A 123 3.76 2.77 -1.37
N TRP A 124 3.82 3.97 -0.81
CA TRP A 124 3.11 5.12 -1.35
C TRP A 124 3.70 5.58 -2.70
N LEU A 125 5.03 5.57 -2.83
CA LEU A 125 5.75 5.88 -4.06
C LEU A 125 5.50 4.85 -5.17
N GLU A 126 5.21 3.60 -4.82
CA GLU A 126 4.85 2.55 -5.78
C GLU A 126 3.40 2.64 -6.27
N THR A 127 2.46 3.03 -5.38
CA THR A 127 1.02 2.82 -5.64
C THR A 127 0.20 4.09 -5.81
N ARG A 128 0.57 5.19 -5.15
CA ARG A 128 -0.29 6.39 -5.05
C ARG A 128 0.28 7.58 -5.80
N GLY A 129 1.47 8.04 -5.42
CA GLY A 129 2.06 9.25 -6.00
C GLY A 129 1.12 10.47 -6.03
N SER A 130 1.20 11.25 -7.10
CA SER A 130 0.27 12.35 -7.39
C SER A 130 -1.00 11.84 -8.10
N PRO A 131 -2.17 12.45 -7.86
CA PRO A 131 -3.43 12.05 -8.54
C PRO A 131 -3.36 12.07 -10.08
N LYS A 132 -2.47 12.88 -10.65
CA LYS A 132 -2.26 12.98 -12.11
C LYS A 132 -1.04 12.21 -12.62
N SER A 133 -0.27 11.59 -11.72
CA SER A 133 0.91 10.80 -12.10
C SER A 133 0.54 9.38 -12.48
N HIS A 134 1.36 8.78 -13.34
CA HIS A 134 1.36 7.35 -13.60
C HIS A 134 2.73 6.80 -13.23
N ILE A 135 2.76 5.84 -12.32
CA ILE A 135 4.00 5.21 -11.85
C ILE A 135 4.09 3.85 -12.53
N ASP A 136 5.13 3.66 -13.32
CA ASP A 136 5.39 2.38 -13.99
C ASP A 136 6.22 1.47 -13.07
N ARG A 137 7.20 2.06 -12.38
CA ARG A 137 8.12 1.37 -11.50
C ARG A 137 8.73 2.34 -10.48
N ALA A 138 8.95 1.87 -9.26
CA ALA A 138 9.84 2.52 -8.30
C ALA A 138 11.04 1.62 -8.04
N SER A 139 12.25 2.18 -8.09
CA SER A 139 13.50 1.52 -7.72
C SER A 139 13.98 2.10 -6.41
N PHE A 140 14.39 1.24 -5.47
CA PHE A 140 14.94 1.62 -4.18
C PHE A 140 16.36 1.07 -4.10
N ASN A 141 17.33 1.95 -3.87
CA ASN A 141 18.75 1.64 -3.83
C ASN A 141 19.40 2.20 -2.56
N ASN A 142 20.63 1.78 -2.28
CA ASN A 142 21.45 2.32 -1.19
C ASN A 142 20.75 2.34 0.19
N GLU A 143 19.96 1.30 0.50
CA GLU A 143 19.35 1.17 1.81
C GLU A 143 20.44 0.94 2.86
N LYS A 144 20.53 1.85 3.84
CA LYS A 144 21.54 1.81 4.90
C LYS A 144 20.93 2.20 6.23
N VAL A 145 21.36 1.54 7.29
CA VAL A 145 21.03 1.92 8.67
C VAL A 145 21.88 3.12 9.07
N ILE A 146 21.24 4.16 9.60
CA ILE A 146 21.88 5.41 10.03
C ILE A 146 21.69 5.59 11.54
N LEU A 147 22.65 6.23 12.21
CA LEU A 147 22.55 6.54 13.64
C LEU A 147 21.89 7.90 13.90
N LYS A 148 21.94 8.79 12.91
CA LYS A 148 21.40 10.15 12.97
C LYS A 148 20.83 10.53 11.61
N LEU A 149 19.89 11.47 11.60
CA LEU A 149 19.36 12.07 10.38
C LEU A 149 20.38 13.05 9.81
N ASP A 150 20.67 12.95 8.52
CA ASP A 150 21.56 13.87 7.80
C ASP A 150 20.82 15.18 7.43
N TYR A 151 19.49 15.12 7.32
CA TYR A 151 18.64 16.25 6.98
C TYR A 151 17.69 16.61 8.12
N SER A 152 17.33 17.89 8.19
CA SER A 152 16.39 18.42 9.19
C SER A 152 14.96 18.59 8.67
N ASP A 153 14.75 18.58 7.36
CA ASP A 153 13.44 18.74 6.72
C ASP A 153 13.38 17.96 5.40
N PHE A 154 12.17 17.84 4.83
CA PHE A 154 11.93 17.29 3.51
C PHE A 154 11.94 18.41 2.44
N GLN A 155 12.99 18.46 1.62
CA GLN A 155 13.21 19.55 0.66
C GLN A 155 12.89 19.17 -0.78
N ILE A 156 12.43 20.14 -1.58
CA ILE A 156 12.27 20.00 -3.02
C ILE A 156 13.47 20.65 -3.69
N VAL A 157 14.30 19.85 -4.35
CA VAL A 157 15.47 20.32 -5.10
C VAL A 157 15.02 20.75 -6.50
N LYS A 158 15.55 21.89 -6.95
CA LYS A 158 15.21 22.49 -8.25
C LYS A 158 15.95 21.79 -9.38
#